data_AF-K3XQQ5-F1
#
_entry.id   AF-K3XQQ5-F1
#
_cell.length_a   1.000
_cell.length_b   1.000
_cell.length_c   1.000
_cell.angle_alpha   90.00
_cell.angle_beta   90.00
_cell.angle_gamma   90.00
#
_symmetry.space_group_name_H-M   'P 1'
#
loop_
_entity.id
_entity.type
_entity.pdbx_description
1 polymer ?
#
loop_
_entity_poly.entity_id
_entity_poly.type
_entity_poly.pdbx_seq_one_letter_code
_entity_poly.pdbx_strand_id
1 'polypeptide(L)'
;MALTKSTSPSARILCSFSRRCSRFSDRADNLTCCSVTLYHNPGSSRHNGVDEEYLSTAWMNGEAAVATARALEKEAQELEAEAEKEAFSADVHKFEALIKIGKAKVNEREEELADLEKELEAKVLDARHTTAENEELLKKLDTQVMSVGDIERMHREMLWIENEIARSENKKSSLEDECWDLDSKLVTKLESLDGLVEQCNNALKGWNQYLINLKGSSPDEMLGTGYKTVLKPALKAHAEEKKRITVSNLAELVDLQKQVQESAKILEEEKSLFTNIALHFMLAALNLLDHEISKDDSRCKGDSRRVKDELEKEYGALRSIEKEADDVLKNSEKRLQDALRKEEEETQVAANVLLQLLDSIAEHKELMEATIAQRRNDLYAAADFGPVCIRL
;
A
#
# COMPACT_ATOMS: atom_id res chain seq x y z
N MET A 1 -11.97 0.37 -25.15
CA MET A 1 -11.91 -0.23 -26.50
C MET A 1 -12.12 -1.73 -26.33
N ALA A 2 -13.02 -2.31 -27.12
CA ALA A 2 -13.44 -3.73 -27.16
C ALA A 2 -14.27 -4.27 -25.97
N LEU A 3 -15.59 -4.18 -26.16
CA LEU A 3 -16.65 -4.94 -25.49
C LEU A 3 -16.55 -6.44 -25.87
N THR A 4 -16.42 -7.34 -24.89
CA THR A 4 -16.57 -8.78 -25.11
C THR A 4 -18.04 -9.18 -24.99
N LYS A 5 -18.65 -9.51 -26.13
CA LYS A 5 -20.01 -10.04 -26.25
C LYS A 5 -20.11 -11.42 -25.61
N SER A 6 -20.99 -11.58 -24.62
CA SER A 6 -21.46 -12.87 -24.16
C SER A 6 -22.45 -13.44 -25.18
N THR A 7 -22.14 -14.59 -25.78
CA THR A 7 -23.11 -15.38 -26.56
C THR A 7 -23.54 -16.59 -25.74
N SER A 8 -24.76 -16.52 -25.22
CA SER A 8 -25.48 -17.62 -24.57
C SER A 8 -25.79 -18.75 -25.58
N PRO A 9 -25.79 -20.04 -25.18
CA PRO A 9 -26.05 -21.17 -26.07
C PRO A 9 -27.55 -21.45 -26.33
N SER A 10 -28.48 -20.55 -25.99
CA SER A 10 -29.93 -20.82 -26.11
C SER A 10 -30.54 -20.62 -27.51
N ALA A 11 -29.75 -20.35 -28.55
CA ALA A 11 -30.28 -19.97 -29.88
C ALA A 11 -30.11 -21.01 -31.01
N ARG A 12 -29.72 -22.26 -30.73
CA ARG A 12 -29.57 -23.31 -31.79
C ARG A 12 -30.63 -24.41 -31.79
N ILE A 13 -31.59 -24.37 -30.89
CA ILE A 13 -32.63 -25.43 -30.80
C ILE A 13 -33.87 -25.11 -31.66
N LEU A 14 -34.00 -23.90 -32.20
CA LEU A 14 -35.19 -23.49 -32.98
C LEU A 14 -35.06 -23.58 -34.51
N CYS A 15 -33.95 -24.09 -35.05
CA CYS A 15 -33.77 -24.20 -36.52
C CYS A 15 -33.86 -25.64 -37.07
N SER A 16 -33.82 -26.66 -36.21
CA SER A 16 -33.92 -28.07 -36.61
C SER A 16 -35.36 -28.63 -36.57
N PHE A 17 -36.28 -27.97 -35.87
CA PHE A 17 -37.69 -28.42 -35.78
C PHE A 17 -38.53 -28.08 -37.02
N SER A 18 -38.13 -27.08 -37.81
CA SER A 18 -38.91 -26.61 -38.97
C SER A 18 -38.69 -27.41 -40.27
N ARG A 19 -37.71 -28.32 -40.34
CA ARG A 19 -37.45 -29.11 -41.57
C ARG A 19 -37.96 -30.55 -41.54
N ARG A 20 -38.39 -31.08 -40.38
CA ARG A 20 -38.94 -32.44 -40.26
C ARG A 20 -40.47 -32.51 -40.41
N CYS A 21 -41.20 -31.41 -40.16
CA CYS A 21 -42.65 -31.34 -40.38
C CYS A 21 -43.08 -31.29 -41.86
N SER A 22 -42.17 -30.99 -42.80
CA SER A 22 -42.51 -30.85 -44.23
C SER A 22 -42.39 -32.14 -45.05
N ARG A 23 -42.00 -33.28 -44.45
CA ARG A 23 -41.87 -34.57 -45.19
C ARG A 23 -42.80 -35.68 -44.70
N PHE A 24 -43.61 -35.44 -43.69
CA PHE A 24 -44.63 -36.39 -43.22
C PHE A 24 -46.06 -36.02 -43.68
N SER A 25 -46.24 -34.88 -44.37
CA SER A 25 -47.56 -34.41 -44.82
C SER A 25 -47.96 -34.87 -46.23
N ASP A 26 -47.07 -35.48 -47.02
CA ASP A 26 -47.32 -35.81 -48.44
C ASP A 26 -47.62 -37.31 -48.69
N ARG A 27 -47.87 -38.11 -47.64
CA ARG A 27 -48.13 -39.56 -47.80
C ARG A 27 -49.37 -40.09 -47.08
N ALA A 28 -50.27 -39.19 -46.64
CA ALA A 28 -51.50 -39.55 -45.93
C ALA A 28 -52.79 -39.41 -46.77
N ASP A 29 -52.73 -38.89 -48.01
CA ASP A 29 -53.94 -38.52 -48.77
C ASP A 29 -54.35 -39.49 -49.88
N ASN A 30 -53.85 -40.72 -49.89
CA ASN A 30 -54.25 -41.72 -50.88
C ASN A 30 -54.41 -43.09 -50.25
N LEU A 31 -55.48 -43.30 -49.47
CA LEU A 31 -56.18 -44.58 -49.27
C LEU A 31 -57.32 -44.39 -48.24
N THR A 32 -58.35 -43.63 -48.62
CA THR A 32 -59.65 -43.69 -47.93
C THR A 32 -60.78 -43.84 -48.94
N CYS A 33 -61.25 -45.08 -49.03
CA CYS A 33 -62.65 -45.44 -49.22
C CYS A 33 -63.32 -45.05 -50.55
N CYS A 34 -62.89 -45.69 -51.64
CA CYS A 34 -63.84 -46.13 -52.65
C CYS A 34 -64.53 -47.41 -52.18
N SER A 35 -65.83 -47.45 -52.47
CA SER A 35 -66.74 -48.61 -52.48
C SER A 35 -67.54 -48.82 -51.20
N VAL A 36 -68.80 -49.23 -51.23
CA VAL A 36 -69.76 -49.41 -52.33
C VAL A 36 -71.14 -49.49 -51.66
N THR A 37 -72.12 -48.87 -52.29
CA THR A 37 -73.56 -48.94 -52.00
C THR A 37 -74.05 -50.39 -52.07
N LEU A 38 -74.59 -50.96 -50.98
CA LEU A 38 -75.41 -52.18 -51.06
C LEU A 38 -76.82 -51.93 -50.54
N TYR A 39 -77.72 -51.98 -51.52
CA TYR A 39 -79.15 -51.82 -51.46
C TYR A 39 -79.82 -52.83 -50.54
N HIS A 40 -80.81 -52.33 -49.82
CA HIS A 40 -81.92 -53.09 -49.26
C HIS A 40 -82.78 -53.66 -50.42
N ASN A 41 -82.76 -54.97 -50.69
CA ASN A 41 -83.93 -55.73 -51.15
C ASN A 41 -83.65 -57.26 -51.11
N PRO A 42 -84.64 -58.10 -50.79
CA PRO A 42 -84.45 -59.50 -50.48
C PRO A 42 -84.51 -60.39 -51.73
N GLY A 43 -83.64 -61.40 -51.78
CA GLY A 43 -83.82 -62.57 -52.63
C GLY A 43 -82.67 -62.86 -53.60
N SER A 44 -82.24 -64.12 -53.56
CA SER A 44 -81.48 -64.85 -54.59
C SER A 44 -79.94 -64.81 -54.56
N SER A 45 -79.38 -65.72 -53.74
CA SER A 45 -78.35 -66.72 -54.05
C SER A 45 -77.22 -66.44 -55.09
N ARG A 46 -75.96 -66.50 -54.58
CA ARG A 46 -74.67 -66.93 -55.21
C ARG A 46 -73.81 -65.93 -56.01
N HIS A 47 -72.86 -65.26 -55.32
CA HIS A 47 -71.53 -64.93 -55.87
C HIS A 47 -70.54 -64.57 -54.72
N ASN A 48 -69.82 -65.55 -54.16
CA ASN A 48 -68.90 -65.37 -53.02
C ASN A 48 -67.43 -65.76 -53.36
N GLY A 49 -67.04 -65.85 -54.63
CA GLY A 49 -65.74 -66.44 -55.01
C GLY A 49 -64.60 -65.45 -55.24
N VAL A 50 -64.88 -64.31 -55.87
CA VAL A 50 -63.83 -63.42 -56.42
C VAL A 50 -63.50 -62.24 -55.50
N ASP A 51 -64.46 -61.79 -54.70
CA ASP A 51 -64.24 -60.71 -53.73
C ASP A 51 -63.40 -61.19 -52.53
N GLU A 52 -63.47 -62.48 -52.20
CA GLU A 52 -62.83 -63.06 -51.02
C GLU A 52 -61.31 -63.23 -51.21
N GLU A 53 -60.85 -63.60 -52.42
CA GLU A 53 -59.42 -63.77 -52.74
C GLU A 53 -58.68 -62.43 -52.89
N TYR A 54 -59.33 -61.41 -53.48
CA TYR A 54 -58.75 -60.07 -53.61
C TYR A 54 -58.65 -59.36 -52.25
N LEU A 55 -59.72 -59.46 -51.43
CA LEU A 55 -59.71 -58.94 -50.06
C LEU A 55 -58.65 -59.63 -49.20
N SER A 56 -58.51 -60.96 -49.32
CA SER A 56 -57.50 -61.72 -48.57
C SER A 56 -56.07 -61.35 -48.99
N THR A 57 -55.81 -61.16 -50.29
CA THR A 57 -54.48 -60.75 -50.79
C THR A 57 -54.14 -59.30 -50.41
N ALA A 58 -55.11 -58.38 -50.52
CA ALA A 58 -54.93 -56.99 -50.09
C ALA A 58 -54.74 -56.88 -48.57
N TRP A 59 -55.45 -57.71 -47.79
CA TRP A 59 -55.31 -57.79 -46.35
C TRP A 59 -53.95 -58.34 -45.94
N MET A 60 -53.50 -59.46 -46.52
CA MET A 60 -52.17 -60.02 -46.29
C MET A 60 -51.04 -59.06 -46.68
N ASN A 61 -51.17 -58.34 -47.80
CA ASN A 61 -50.20 -57.31 -48.19
C ASN A 61 -50.23 -56.09 -47.26
N GLY A 62 -51.41 -55.69 -46.79
CA GLY A 62 -51.59 -54.64 -45.80
C GLY A 62 -50.97 -55.02 -44.45
N GLU A 63 -51.18 -56.26 -43.99
CA GLU A 63 -50.56 -56.79 -42.78
C GLU A 63 -49.04 -56.89 -42.91
N ALA A 64 -48.52 -57.33 -44.06
CA ALA A 64 -47.09 -57.33 -44.33
C ALA A 64 -46.50 -55.91 -44.34
N ALA A 65 -47.21 -54.93 -44.92
CA ALA A 65 -46.81 -53.52 -44.91
C ALA A 65 -46.83 -52.92 -43.49
N VAL A 66 -47.82 -53.28 -42.66
CA VAL A 66 -47.89 -52.86 -41.25
C VAL A 66 -46.80 -53.51 -40.42
N ALA A 67 -46.51 -54.80 -40.64
CA ALA A 67 -45.44 -55.51 -39.94
C ALA A 67 -44.06 -54.90 -40.27
N THR A 68 -43.81 -54.57 -41.54
CA THR A 68 -42.58 -53.89 -41.97
C THR A 68 -42.49 -52.46 -41.43
N ALA A 69 -43.59 -51.70 -41.41
CA ALA A 69 -43.62 -50.36 -40.79
C ALA A 69 -43.31 -50.40 -39.29
N ARG A 70 -43.88 -51.34 -38.54
CA ARG A 70 -43.58 -51.54 -37.11
C ARG A 70 -42.13 -51.98 -36.87
N ALA A 71 -41.57 -52.81 -37.74
CA ALA A 71 -40.16 -53.21 -37.66
C ALA A 71 -39.23 -52.01 -37.90
N LEU A 72 -39.51 -51.18 -38.90
CA LEU A 72 -38.76 -49.95 -39.18
C LEU A 72 -38.93 -48.90 -38.06
N GLU A 73 -40.11 -48.80 -37.45
CA GLU A 73 -40.35 -47.90 -36.31
C GLU A 73 -39.53 -48.35 -35.09
N LYS A 74 -39.50 -49.65 -34.81
CA LYS A 74 -38.66 -50.22 -33.74
C LYS A 74 -37.17 -49.99 -34.00
N GLU A 75 -36.70 -50.20 -35.23
CA GLU A 75 -35.32 -49.92 -35.63
C GLU A 75 -34.98 -48.42 -35.49
N ALA A 76 -35.90 -47.53 -35.87
CA ALA A 76 -35.72 -46.09 -35.71
C ALA A 76 -35.64 -45.67 -34.23
N GLN A 77 -36.46 -46.27 -33.34
CA GLN A 77 -36.41 -46.01 -31.90
C GLN A 77 -35.11 -46.54 -31.26
N GLU A 78 -34.64 -47.72 -31.68
CA GLU A 78 -33.37 -48.28 -31.20
C GLU A 78 -32.18 -47.39 -31.63
N LEU A 79 -32.19 -46.87 -32.86
CA LEU A 79 -31.17 -45.94 -33.34
C LEU A 79 -31.21 -44.58 -32.62
N GLU A 80 -32.40 -44.06 -32.31
CA GLU A 80 -32.54 -42.81 -31.53
C GLU A 80 -32.03 -42.99 -30.10
N ALA A 81 -32.38 -44.10 -29.44
CA ALA A 81 -31.87 -44.43 -28.12
C ALA A 81 -30.34 -44.61 -28.10
N GLU A 82 -29.75 -45.19 -29.15
CA GLU A 82 -28.30 -45.33 -29.25
C GLU A 82 -27.60 -43.98 -29.47
N ALA A 83 -28.18 -43.11 -30.32
CA ALA A 83 -27.68 -41.75 -30.51
C ALA A 83 -27.75 -40.91 -29.21
N GLU A 84 -28.80 -41.08 -28.40
CA GLU A 84 -28.91 -40.43 -27.09
C GLU A 84 -27.86 -40.95 -26.09
N LYS A 85 -27.61 -42.27 -26.06
CA LYS A 85 -26.54 -42.84 -25.23
C LYS A 85 -25.17 -42.33 -25.63
N GLU A 86 -24.88 -42.26 -26.93
CA GLU A 86 -23.63 -41.70 -27.44
C GLU A 86 -23.47 -40.23 -27.03
N ALA A 87 -24.51 -39.41 -27.21
CA ALA A 87 -24.51 -38.02 -26.78
C ALA A 87 -24.26 -37.87 -25.27
N PHE A 88 -24.94 -38.67 -24.44
CA PHE A 88 -24.73 -38.67 -22.99
C PHE A 88 -23.32 -39.11 -22.61
N SER A 89 -22.77 -40.14 -23.27
CA SER A 89 -21.39 -40.59 -23.02
C SER A 89 -20.36 -39.50 -23.36
N ALA A 90 -20.59 -38.74 -24.44
CA ALA A 90 -19.74 -37.61 -24.82
C ALA A 90 -19.78 -36.49 -23.77
N ASP A 91 -20.96 -36.17 -23.23
CA ASP A 91 -21.10 -35.19 -22.16
C ASP A 91 -20.44 -35.65 -20.85
N VAL A 92 -20.59 -36.93 -20.48
CA VAL A 92 -19.90 -37.52 -19.32
C VAL A 92 -18.38 -37.37 -19.47
N HIS A 93 -17.81 -37.70 -20.63
CA HIS A 93 -16.38 -37.53 -20.88
C HIS A 93 -15.94 -36.06 -20.82
N LYS A 94 -16.78 -35.13 -21.27
CA LYS A 94 -16.52 -33.69 -21.14
C LYS A 94 -16.52 -33.25 -19.68
N PHE A 95 -17.46 -33.72 -18.87
CA PHE A 95 -17.47 -33.43 -17.43
C PHE A 95 -16.27 -34.05 -16.72
N GLU A 96 -15.88 -35.28 -17.06
CA GLU A 96 -14.66 -35.91 -16.54
C GLU A 96 -13.41 -35.09 -16.87
N ALA A 97 -13.32 -34.56 -18.10
CA ALA A 97 -12.22 -33.67 -18.49
C ALA A 97 -12.23 -32.36 -17.68
N LEU A 98 -13.40 -31.74 -17.49
CA LEU A 98 -13.53 -30.54 -16.67
C LEU A 98 -13.16 -30.80 -15.19
N ILE A 99 -13.57 -31.94 -14.63
CA ILE A 99 -13.21 -32.35 -13.27
C ILE A 99 -11.70 -32.56 -13.16
N LYS A 100 -11.05 -33.19 -14.14
CA LYS A 100 -9.58 -33.36 -14.17
C LYS A 100 -8.86 -32.00 -14.19
N ILE A 101 -9.31 -31.08 -15.04
CA ILE A 101 -8.75 -29.71 -15.11
C ILE A 101 -8.96 -28.97 -13.79
N GLY A 102 -10.17 -29.07 -13.21
CA GLY A 102 -10.49 -28.44 -11.94
C GLY A 102 -9.63 -28.96 -10.80
N LYS A 103 -9.46 -30.28 -10.68
CA LYS A 103 -8.59 -30.91 -9.69
C LYS A 103 -7.13 -30.47 -9.84
N ALA A 104 -6.60 -30.43 -11.07
CA ALA A 104 -5.25 -29.97 -11.30
C ALA A 104 -5.03 -28.51 -10.82
N LYS A 105 -5.98 -27.62 -11.11
CA LYS A 105 -5.94 -26.22 -10.64
C LYS A 105 -6.08 -26.07 -9.13
N VAL A 106 -6.88 -26.93 -8.50
CA VAL A 106 -7.01 -26.93 -7.03
C VAL A 106 -5.66 -27.32 -6.41
N ASN A 107 -5.04 -28.40 -6.89
CA ASN A 107 -3.73 -28.83 -6.39
C ASN A 107 -2.65 -27.76 -6.59
N GLU A 108 -2.59 -27.14 -7.77
CA GLU A 108 -1.66 -26.03 -8.07
C GLU A 108 -1.83 -24.88 -7.06
N ARG A 109 -3.08 -24.53 -6.71
CA ARG A 109 -3.35 -23.47 -5.72
C ARG A 109 -3.06 -23.88 -4.30
N GLU A 110 -3.28 -25.14 -3.95
CA GLU A 110 -2.92 -25.69 -2.64
C GLU A 110 -1.40 -25.67 -2.44
N GLU A 111 -0.62 -25.98 -3.48
CA GLU A 111 0.85 -25.88 -3.46
C GLU A 111 1.32 -24.42 -3.32
N GLU A 112 0.77 -23.49 -4.11
CA GLU A 112 1.06 -22.05 -3.99
C GLU A 112 0.74 -21.51 -2.57
N LEU A 113 -0.39 -21.92 -2.00
CA LEU A 113 -0.78 -21.52 -0.64
C LEU A 113 0.18 -22.07 0.42
N ALA A 114 0.60 -23.33 0.29
CA ALA A 114 1.55 -23.94 1.22
C ALA A 114 2.92 -23.24 1.21
N ASP A 115 3.37 -22.76 0.06
CA ASP A 115 4.62 -22.00 -0.03
C ASP A 115 4.49 -20.57 0.54
N LEU A 116 3.36 -19.90 0.30
CA LEU A 116 3.07 -18.61 0.92
C LEU A 116 2.94 -18.70 2.45
N GLU A 117 2.39 -19.80 2.96
CA GLU A 117 2.29 -20.05 4.40
C GLU A 117 3.67 -20.17 5.04
N LYS A 118 4.59 -20.94 4.44
CA LYS A 118 5.99 -21.03 4.90
C LYS A 118 6.72 -19.68 4.84
N GLU A 119 6.51 -18.90 3.78
CA GLU A 119 7.12 -17.57 3.67
C GLU A 119 6.58 -16.62 4.75
N LEU A 120 5.27 -16.68 5.03
CA LEU A 120 4.65 -15.89 6.09
C LEU A 120 5.19 -16.29 7.47
N GLU A 121 5.33 -17.59 7.75
CA GLU A 121 5.93 -18.08 8.99
C GLU A 121 7.36 -17.57 9.18
N ALA A 122 8.19 -17.61 8.12
CA ALA A 122 9.55 -17.07 8.15
C ALA A 122 9.55 -15.56 8.48
N LYS A 123 8.70 -14.77 7.81
CA LYS A 123 8.56 -13.33 8.08
C LYS A 123 8.08 -13.02 9.49
N VAL A 124 7.18 -13.84 10.04
CA VAL A 124 6.71 -13.70 11.42
C VAL A 124 7.84 -13.98 12.42
N LEU A 125 8.69 -14.97 12.15
CA LEU A 125 9.86 -15.26 12.99
C LEU A 125 10.88 -14.12 12.96
N ASP A 126 11.19 -13.58 11.78
CA ASP A 126 12.11 -12.43 11.64
C ASP A 126 11.56 -11.17 12.33
N ALA A 127 10.25 -10.91 12.21
CA ALA A 127 9.61 -9.80 12.91
C ALA A 127 9.68 -9.97 14.44
N ARG A 128 9.53 -11.20 14.95
CA ARG A 128 9.69 -11.50 16.38
C ARG A 128 11.14 -11.34 16.83
N HIS A 129 12.11 -11.73 16.01
CA HIS A 129 13.52 -11.56 16.31
C HIS A 129 13.89 -10.08 16.42
N THR A 130 13.54 -9.28 15.41
CA THR A 130 13.83 -7.84 15.39
C THR A 130 13.15 -7.08 16.54
N THR A 131 11.92 -7.46 16.90
CA THR A 131 11.25 -6.88 18.08
C THR A 131 11.95 -7.25 19.38
N ALA A 132 12.39 -8.50 19.55
CA ALA A 132 13.17 -8.91 20.72
C ALA A 132 14.52 -8.20 20.82
N GLU A 133 15.25 -8.05 19.71
CA GLU A 133 16.50 -7.28 19.66
C GLU A 133 16.29 -5.81 20.02
N ASN A 134 15.24 -5.18 19.48
CA ASN A 134 14.89 -3.79 19.80
C ASN A 134 14.52 -3.61 21.28
N GLU A 135 13.80 -4.56 21.88
CA GLU A 135 13.51 -4.56 23.32
C GLU A 135 14.80 -4.72 24.16
N GLU A 136 15.75 -5.53 23.72
CA GLU A 136 17.05 -5.67 24.39
C GLU A 136 17.86 -4.37 24.30
N LEU A 137 17.87 -3.73 23.13
CA LEU A 137 18.53 -2.44 22.93
C LEU A 137 17.88 -1.33 23.78
N LEU A 138 16.55 -1.31 23.88
CA LEU A 138 15.83 -0.39 24.76
C LEU A 138 16.19 -0.63 26.23
N LYS A 139 16.24 -1.88 26.69
CA LYS A 139 16.71 -2.19 28.06
C LYS A 139 18.14 -1.72 28.31
N LYS A 140 19.04 -1.91 27.34
CA LYS A 140 20.43 -1.41 27.43
C LYS A 140 20.46 0.11 27.50
N LEU A 141 19.65 0.80 26.70
CA LEU A 141 19.50 2.25 26.74
C LEU A 141 18.95 2.72 28.08
N ASP A 142 17.91 2.08 28.62
CA ASP A 142 17.33 2.41 29.93
C ASP A 142 18.34 2.22 31.07
N THR A 143 19.22 1.21 30.98
CA THR A 143 20.33 1.05 31.94
C THR A 143 21.42 2.11 31.77
N GLN A 144 21.62 2.60 30.54
CA GLN A 144 22.49 3.72 30.25
C GLN A 144 21.74 5.02 30.55
N VAL A 145 21.65 5.37 31.83
CA VAL A 145 21.11 6.66 32.26
C VAL A 145 22.06 7.78 31.81
N MET A 146 21.94 8.20 30.56
CA MET A 146 22.50 9.46 30.08
C MET A 146 21.54 10.55 30.54
N SER A 147 22.04 11.49 31.34
CA SER A 147 21.20 12.62 31.72
C SER A 147 20.86 13.45 30.49
N VAL A 148 19.70 14.13 30.49
CA VAL A 148 19.36 15.10 29.43
C VAL A 148 20.48 16.14 29.26
N GLY A 149 21.16 16.48 30.35
CA GLY A 149 22.34 17.35 30.32
C GLY A 149 23.56 16.76 29.57
N ASP A 150 23.75 15.44 29.61
CA ASP A 150 24.80 14.76 28.83
C ASP A 150 24.50 14.81 27.34
N ILE A 151 23.23 14.58 26.96
CA ILE A 151 22.76 14.66 25.58
C ILE A 151 22.93 16.09 25.05
N GLU A 152 22.53 17.10 25.82
CA GLU A 152 22.72 18.50 25.44
C GLU A 152 24.21 18.89 25.36
N ARG A 153 25.05 18.39 26.27
CA ARG A 153 26.50 18.62 26.22
C ARG A 153 27.08 18.03 24.95
N MET A 154 26.75 16.78 24.62
CA MET A 154 27.18 16.15 23.38
C MET A 154 26.70 16.90 22.15
N HIS A 155 25.45 17.39 22.14
CA HIS A 155 24.94 18.17 21.03
C HIS A 155 25.70 19.50 20.85
N ARG A 156 26.02 20.21 21.94
CA ARG A 156 26.85 21.42 21.91
C ARG A 156 28.27 21.14 21.44
N GLU A 157 28.89 20.06 21.90
CA GLU A 157 30.23 19.63 21.48
C GLU A 157 30.26 19.26 19.99
N MET A 158 29.25 18.53 19.52
CA MET A 158 29.10 18.18 18.11
C MET A 158 28.95 19.42 17.23
N LEU A 159 28.05 20.35 17.60
CA LEU A 159 27.90 21.62 16.89
C LEU A 159 29.21 22.45 16.90
N TRP A 160 29.97 22.41 17.99
CA TRP A 160 31.28 23.07 18.05
C TRP A 160 32.28 22.45 17.07
N ILE A 161 32.35 21.11 17.00
CA ILE A 161 33.21 20.38 16.05
C ILE A 161 32.80 20.69 14.60
N GLU A 162 31.51 20.65 14.29
CA GLU A 162 30.99 20.98 12.96
C GLU A 162 31.38 22.40 12.52
N ASN A 163 31.23 23.38 13.43
CA ASN A 163 31.64 24.76 13.17
C ASN A 163 33.16 24.91 13.03
N GLU A 164 33.97 24.13 13.77
CA GLU A 164 35.43 24.13 13.62
C GLU A 164 35.86 23.55 12.27
N ILE A 165 35.23 22.45 11.83
CA ILE A 165 35.47 21.85 10.52
C ILE A 165 35.17 22.87 9.42
N ALA A 166 33.99 23.50 9.46
CA ALA A 166 33.60 24.50 8.48
C ALA A 166 34.57 25.70 8.44
N ARG A 167 35.03 26.19 9.61
CA ARG A 167 36.05 27.25 9.68
C ARG A 167 37.38 26.82 9.08
N SER A 168 37.82 25.60 9.39
CA SER A 168 39.06 25.03 8.86
C SER A 168 39.00 24.85 7.34
N GLU A 169 37.87 24.37 6.81
CA GLU A 169 37.65 24.21 5.36
C GLU A 169 37.63 25.55 4.63
N ASN A 170 36.96 26.56 5.19
CA ASN A 170 36.98 27.92 4.62
C ASN A 170 38.39 28.51 4.60
N LYS A 171 39.17 28.33 5.68
CA LYS A 171 40.56 28.78 5.72
C LYS A 171 41.44 28.03 4.71
N LYS A 172 41.21 26.73 4.54
CA LYS A 172 41.90 25.93 3.51
C LYS A 172 41.58 26.46 2.11
N SER A 173 40.31 26.70 1.79
CA SER A 173 39.90 27.26 0.50
C SER A 173 40.58 28.60 0.21
N SER A 174 40.63 29.51 1.18
CA SER A 174 41.32 30.80 1.04
C SER A 174 42.82 30.63 0.77
N LEU A 175 43.47 29.66 1.41
CA LEU A 175 44.89 29.39 1.18
C LEU A 175 45.14 28.72 -0.18
N GLU A 176 44.21 27.88 -0.65
CA GLU A 176 44.28 27.30 -1.99
C GLU A 176 44.18 28.41 -3.05
N ASP A 177 43.28 29.37 -2.89
CA ASP A 177 43.15 30.52 -3.78
C ASP A 177 44.42 31.38 -3.81
N GLU A 178 45.02 31.68 -2.65
CA GLU A 178 46.31 32.38 -2.57
C GLU A 178 47.44 31.58 -3.24
N CYS A 179 47.44 30.26 -3.09
CA CYS A 179 48.43 29.39 -3.73
C CYS A 179 48.31 29.43 -5.25
N TRP A 180 47.08 29.40 -5.79
CA TRP A 180 46.83 29.49 -7.23
C TRP A 180 47.26 30.85 -7.81
N ASP A 181 47.02 31.95 -7.09
CA ASP A 181 47.48 33.29 -7.50
C ASP A 181 49.01 33.40 -7.48
N LEU A 182 49.67 32.88 -6.45
CA LEU A 182 51.14 32.86 -6.37
C LEU A 182 51.78 31.98 -7.46
N ASP A 183 51.21 30.81 -7.74
CA ASP A 183 51.69 29.93 -8.81
C ASP A 183 51.57 30.62 -10.17
N SER A 184 50.45 31.29 -10.44
CA SER A 184 50.25 32.10 -11.64
C SER A 184 51.29 33.22 -11.78
N LYS A 185 51.60 33.93 -10.68
CA LYS A 185 52.66 34.95 -10.64
C LYS A 185 54.05 34.37 -10.84
N LEU A 186 54.32 33.17 -10.34
CA LEU A 186 55.60 32.49 -10.52
C LEU A 186 55.80 32.10 -11.99
N VAL A 187 54.79 31.49 -12.62
CA VAL A 187 54.81 31.10 -14.05
C VAL A 187 55.14 32.31 -14.93
N THR A 188 54.43 33.43 -14.74
CA THR A 188 54.67 34.65 -15.53
C THR A 188 56.09 35.22 -15.34
N LYS A 189 56.67 35.11 -14.14
CA LYS A 189 58.06 35.54 -13.89
C LYS A 189 59.09 34.61 -14.51
N LEU A 190 58.84 33.29 -14.52
CA LEU A 190 59.71 32.33 -15.19
C LEU A 190 59.74 32.56 -16.71
N GLU A 191 58.58 32.77 -17.33
CA GLU A 191 58.49 33.10 -18.76
C GLU A 191 59.25 34.38 -19.12
N SER A 192 59.16 35.41 -18.26
CA SER A 192 59.93 36.64 -18.43
C SER A 192 61.44 36.42 -18.31
N LEU A 193 61.89 35.55 -17.41
CA LEU A 193 63.31 35.23 -17.24
C LEU A 193 63.85 34.45 -18.44
N ASP A 194 63.13 33.45 -18.94
CA ASP A 194 63.50 32.72 -20.15
C ASP A 194 63.65 33.67 -21.34
N GLY A 195 62.72 34.62 -21.51
CA GLY A 195 62.82 35.65 -22.55
C GLY A 195 64.06 36.53 -22.43
N LEU A 196 64.52 36.84 -21.20
CA LEU A 196 65.77 37.59 -20.99
C LEU A 196 67.01 36.73 -21.28
N VAL A 197 67.00 35.45 -20.90
CA VAL A 197 68.09 34.52 -21.20
C VAL A 197 68.26 34.34 -22.70
N GLU A 198 67.17 34.21 -23.46
CA GLU A 198 67.20 34.18 -24.93
C GLU A 198 67.80 35.45 -25.52
N GLN A 199 67.41 36.63 -25.01
CA GLN A 199 67.98 37.92 -25.42
C GLN A 199 69.49 38.00 -25.14
N CYS A 200 69.95 37.60 -23.95
CA CYS A 200 71.37 37.56 -23.60
C CYS A 200 72.16 36.59 -24.49
N ASN A 201 71.63 35.39 -24.74
CA ASN A 201 72.26 34.41 -25.61
C ASN A 201 72.39 34.91 -27.05
N ASN A 202 71.38 35.62 -27.56
CA ASN A 202 71.42 36.25 -28.88
C ASN A 202 72.46 37.38 -28.94
N ALA A 203 72.56 38.20 -27.89
CA ALA A 203 73.56 39.26 -27.79
C ALA A 203 75.00 38.72 -27.73
N LEU A 204 75.25 37.68 -26.92
CA LEU A 204 76.58 37.08 -26.73
C LEU A 204 77.12 36.42 -28.00
N LYS A 205 76.27 35.86 -28.87
CA LYS A 205 76.68 35.38 -30.19
C LYS A 205 77.39 36.47 -31.02
N GLY A 206 77.12 37.75 -30.77
CA GLY A 206 77.76 38.87 -31.44
C GLY A 206 79.13 39.30 -30.88
N TRP A 207 79.52 38.85 -29.66
CA TRP A 207 80.67 39.39 -28.93
C TRP A 207 81.95 38.55 -28.98
N ASN A 208 81.94 37.37 -29.60
CA ASN A 208 83.11 36.46 -29.71
C ASN A 208 84.26 36.96 -30.62
N GLN A 209 84.34 38.26 -30.96
CA GLN A 209 85.29 38.80 -31.95
C GLN A 209 86.44 39.67 -31.41
N TYR A 210 86.55 39.93 -30.09
CA TYR A 210 87.58 40.85 -29.58
C TYR A 210 88.50 40.20 -28.52
N LEU A 211 89.72 39.83 -28.94
CA LEU A 211 90.79 39.26 -28.11
C LEU A 211 91.75 40.37 -27.62
N ILE A 212 91.90 40.53 -26.31
CA ILE A 212 92.74 41.58 -25.68
C ILE A 212 94.14 41.00 -25.34
N ASN A 213 95.21 41.75 -25.63
CA ASN A 213 96.62 41.32 -25.49
C ASN A 213 97.19 41.62 -24.08
N LEU A 214 97.88 40.64 -23.48
CA LEU A 214 98.15 40.54 -22.03
C LEU A 214 99.58 40.93 -21.56
N LYS A 215 100.38 41.64 -22.37
CA LYS A 215 101.83 41.83 -22.09
C LYS A 215 102.33 43.24 -21.72
N GLY A 216 101.45 44.21 -21.46
CA GLY A 216 101.86 45.54 -20.98
C GLY A 216 101.96 45.60 -19.44
N SER A 217 102.83 46.46 -18.90
CA SER A 217 102.98 46.63 -17.43
C SER A 217 102.34 47.92 -16.89
N SER A 218 101.74 48.71 -17.78
CA SER A 218 101.01 49.95 -17.50
C SER A 218 99.72 49.98 -18.33
N PRO A 219 98.60 50.57 -17.85
CA PRO A 219 97.34 50.63 -18.61
C PRO A 219 97.47 51.29 -19.99
N ASP A 220 98.34 52.30 -20.13
CA ASP A 220 98.67 52.95 -21.41
C ASP A 220 99.55 52.03 -22.31
N GLU A 221 100.23 51.01 -21.76
CA GLU A 221 101.03 50.02 -22.51
C GLU A 221 100.29 48.71 -22.81
N MET A 222 99.32 48.32 -21.97
CA MET A 222 98.42 47.17 -22.21
C MET A 222 97.29 47.52 -23.18
N LEU A 223 96.81 48.76 -23.15
CA LEU A 223 95.67 49.25 -23.92
C LEU A 223 96.03 50.39 -24.90
N GLY A 224 97.30 50.82 -24.93
CA GLY A 224 97.78 51.87 -25.82
C GLY A 224 97.18 53.25 -25.53
N THR A 225 97.24 54.14 -26.52
CA THR A 225 96.51 55.43 -26.57
C THR A 225 95.00 55.28 -26.28
N GLY A 226 94.45 54.08 -26.42
CA GLY A 226 93.08 53.71 -26.08
C GLY A 226 92.71 53.96 -24.61
N TYR A 227 93.65 53.95 -23.66
CA TYR A 227 93.32 54.29 -22.27
C TYR A 227 92.89 55.77 -22.13
N LYS A 228 93.61 56.71 -22.75
CA LYS A 228 93.27 58.14 -22.72
C LYS A 228 92.12 58.52 -23.64
N THR A 229 92.02 57.92 -24.83
CA THR A 229 91.01 58.28 -25.83
C THR A 229 89.71 57.50 -25.70
N VAL A 230 89.73 56.29 -25.13
CA VAL A 230 88.55 55.41 -25.04
C VAL A 230 88.20 55.09 -23.59
N LEU A 231 89.13 54.54 -22.80
CA LEU A 231 88.81 54.04 -21.46
C LEU A 231 88.47 55.14 -20.45
N LYS A 232 89.26 56.23 -20.40
CA LYS A 232 89.02 57.34 -19.46
C LYS A 232 87.72 58.10 -19.78
N PRO A 233 87.40 58.43 -21.05
CA PRO A 233 86.08 58.93 -21.42
C PRO A 233 84.97 57.93 -21.11
N ALA A 234 85.16 56.63 -21.36
CA ALA A 234 84.17 55.59 -21.05
C ALA A 234 83.90 55.48 -19.54
N LEU A 235 84.93 55.54 -18.70
CA LEU A 235 84.78 55.55 -17.24
C LEU A 235 84.05 56.80 -16.74
N LYS A 236 84.31 57.96 -17.35
CA LYS A 236 83.61 59.20 -17.01
C LYS A 236 82.16 59.17 -17.47
N ALA A 237 81.89 58.65 -18.66
CA ALA A 237 80.53 58.42 -19.16
C ALA A 237 79.78 57.42 -18.26
N HIS A 238 80.44 56.35 -17.83
CA HIS A 238 79.88 55.37 -16.91
C HIS A 238 79.58 55.96 -15.52
N ALA A 239 80.43 56.86 -15.01
CA ALA A 239 80.19 57.55 -13.76
C ALA A 239 78.98 58.51 -13.84
N GLU A 240 78.83 59.24 -14.94
CA GLU A 240 77.65 60.09 -15.18
C GLU A 240 76.39 59.25 -15.43
N GLU A 241 76.52 58.11 -16.12
CA GLU A 241 75.41 57.18 -16.31
C GLU A 241 74.94 56.58 -14.99
N LYS A 242 75.87 56.19 -14.12
CA LYS A 242 75.54 55.72 -12.77
C LYS A 242 74.78 56.79 -11.96
N LYS A 243 75.17 58.07 -12.08
CA LYS A 243 74.42 59.17 -11.44
C LYS A 243 73.02 59.30 -12.02
N ARG A 244 72.87 59.25 -13.35
CA ARG A 244 71.56 59.26 -14.01
C ARG A 244 70.67 58.13 -13.51
N ILE A 245 71.18 56.90 -13.47
CA ILE A 245 70.45 55.74 -12.96
C ILE A 245 70.03 55.97 -11.50
N THR A 246 70.94 56.45 -10.63
CA THR A 246 70.56 56.71 -9.23
C THR A 246 69.48 57.77 -9.09
N VAL A 247 69.48 58.81 -9.93
CA VAL A 247 68.44 59.84 -9.92
C VAL A 247 67.12 59.28 -10.46
N SER A 248 67.15 58.47 -11.52
CA SER A 248 65.96 57.78 -12.06
C SER A 248 65.34 56.86 -11.02
N ASN A 249 66.15 56.00 -10.38
CA ASN A 249 65.67 55.09 -9.34
C ASN A 249 65.06 55.84 -8.16
N LEU A 250 65.60 57.01 -7.80
CA LEU A 250 65.08 57.81 -6.70
C LEU A 250 63.75 58.48 -7.06
N ALA A 251 63.57 58.90 -8.31
CA ALA A 251 62.29 59.37 -8.82
C ALA A 251 61.23 58.24 -8.85
N GLU A 252 61.60 57.06 -9.34
CA GLU A 252 60.74 55.86 -9.34
C GLU A 252 60.31 55.46 -7.93
N LEU A 253 61.22 55.52 -6.94
CA LEU A 253 60.89 55.24 -5.54
C LEU A 253 59.86 56.23 -4.97
N VAL A 254 59.95 57.51 -5.33
CA VAL A 254 58.97 58.52 -4.90
C VAL A 254 57.61 58.26 -5.53
N ASP A 255 57.57 57.92 -6.82
CA ASP A 255 56.33 57.59 -7.52
C ASP A 255 55.67 56.32 -6.93
N LEU A 256 56.46 55.28 -6.65
CA LEU A 256 55.99 54.07 -5.97
C LEU A 256 55.46 54.38 -4.57
N GLN A 257 56.14 55.23 -3.80
CA GLN A 257 55.66 55.64 -2.47
C GLN A 257 54.32 56.37 -2.56
N LYS A 258 54.14 57.24 -3.55
CA LYS A 258 52.87 57.93 -3.80
C LYS A 258 51.77 56.93 -4.16
N GLN A 259 52.07 55.97 -5.04
CA GLN A 259 51.13 54.91 -5.42
C GLN A 259 50.70 54.09 -4.19
N VAL A 260 51.63 53.68 -3.33
CA VAL A 260 51.33 52.94 -2.08
C VAL A 260 50.43 53.76 -1.16
N GLN A 261 50.65 55.07 -1.03
CA GLN A 261 49.78 55.94 -0.22
C GLN A 261 48.37 56.07 -0.80
N GLU A 262 48.23 56.13 -2.13
CA GLU A 262 46.92 56.14 -2.79
C GLU A 262 46.21 54.79 -2.61
N SER A 263 46.91 53.67 -2.79
CA SER A 263 46.37 52.32 -2.56
C SER A 263 45.89 52.12 -1.11
N ALA A 264 46.65 52.64 -0.13
CA ALA A 264 46.27 52.55 1.29
C ALA A 264 44.96 53.30 1.60
N LYS A 265 44.70 54.44 0.95
CA LYS A 265 43.45 55.18 1.10
C LYS A 265 42.27 54.41 0.52
N ILE A 266 42.44 53.88 -0.70
CA ILE A 266 41.40 53.05 -1.36
C ILE A 266 41.06 51.84 -0.49
N LEU A 267 42.08 51.16 0.06
CA LEU A 267 41.89 50.01 0.93
C LEU A 267 41.06 50.36 2.19
N GLU A 268 41.30 51.51 2.80
CA GLU A 268 40.52 51.93 3.97
C GLU A 268 39.08 52.30 3.62
N GLU A 269 38.85 52.91 2.46
CA GLU A 269 37.51 53.17 1.92
C GLU A 269 36.75 51.86 1.64
N GLU A 270 37.38 50.90 0.96
CA GLU A 270 36.79 49.57 0.69
C GLU A 270 36.47 48.81 1.97
N LYS A 271 37.36 48.86 2.96
CA LYS A 271 37.13 48.27 4.28
C LYS A 271 35.90 48.87 4.96
N SER A 272 35.73 50.19 4.89
CA SER A 272 34.55 50.86 5.44
C SER A 272 33.26 50.43 4.72
N LEU A 273 33.27 50.30 3.39
CA LEU A 273 32.14 49.81 2.61
C LEU A 273 31.79 48.37 2.99
N PHE A 274 32.80 47.49 3.10
CA PHE A 274 32.61 46.11 3.50
C PHE A 274 31.95 46.01 4.88
N THR A 275 32.39 46.80 5.87
CA THR A 275 31.76 46.81 7.20
C THR A 275 30.30 47.27 7.15
N ASN A 276 29.97 48.25 6.31
CA ASN A 276 28.58 48.69 6.13
C ASN A 276 27.71 47.62 5.47
N ILE A 277 28.22 46.93 4.43
CA ILE A 277 27.51 45.83 3.77
C ILE A 277 27.27 44.67 4.74
N ALA A 278 28.30 44.28 5.50
CA ALA A 278 28.17 43.24 6.52
C ALA A 278 27.11 43.62 7.57
N LEU A 279 27.09 44.87 8.01
CA LEU A 279 26.09 45.37 8.96
C LEU A 279 24.67 45.36 8.37
N HIS A 280 24.49 45.78 7.12
CA HIS A 280 23.21 45.70 6.42
C HIS A 280 22.71 44.26 6.28
N PHE A 281 23.59 43.32 5.92
CA PHE A 281 23.25 41.91 5.80
C PHE A 281 22.79 41.34 7.15
N MET A 282 23.56 41.58 8.21
CA MET A 282 23.19 41.14 9.57
C MET A 282 21.86 41.74 10.02
N LEU A 283 21.61 43.02 9.74
CA LEU A 283 20.35 43.68 10.11
C LEU A 283 19.16 43.12 9.32
N ALA A 284 19.33 42.80 8.03
CA ALA A 284 18.29 42.14 7.24
C ALA A 284 17.98 40.73 7.77
N ALA A 285 19.00 39.96 8.13
CA ALA A 285 18.84 38.64 8.72
C ALA A 285 18.11 38.69 10.08
N LEU A 286 18.45 39.67 10.93
CA LEU A 286 17.76 39.90 12.21
C LEU A 286 16.28 40.25 12.00
N ASN A 287 15.96 41.14 11.07
CA ASN A 287 14.57 41.50 10.78
C ASN A 287 13.75 40.32 10.27
N LEU A 288 14.35 39.44 9.46
CA LEU A 288 13.69 38.23 8.98
C LEU A 288 13.39 37.28 10.14
N LEU A 289 14.37 37.07 11.02
CA LEU A 289 14.22 36.22 12.21
C LEU A 289 13.14 36.75 13.16
N ASP A 290 13.12 38.07 13.41
CA ASP A 290 12.07 38.70 14.23
C ASP A 290 10.67 38.51 13.64
N HIS A 291 10.56 38.54 12.30
CA HIS A 291 9.29 38.29 11.61
C HIS A 291 8.85 36.83 11.75
N GLU A 292 9.77 35.88 11.62
CA GLU A 292 9.50 34.45 11.83
C GLU A 292 9.08 34.16 13.27
N ILE A 293 9.78 34.70 14.26
CA ILE A 293 9.44 34.57 15.68
C ILE A 293 8.03 35.12 15.95
N SER A 294 7.73 36.32 15.42
CA SER A 294 6.42 36.95 15.60
C SER A 294 5.30 36.14 14.95
N LYS A 295 5.55 35.57 13.76
CA LYS A 295 4.62 34.71 13.05
C LYS A 295 4.35 33.43 13.85
N ASP A 296 5.39 32.79 14.38
CA ASP A 296 5.28 31.57 15.16
C ASP A 296 4.57 31.79 16.49
N ASP A 297 4.82 32.90 17.17
CA ASP A 297 4.09 33.31 18.36
C ASP A 297 2.58 33.50 18.06
N SER A 298 2.25 34.14 16.92
CA SER A 298 0.86 34.31 16.49
C SER A 298 0.18 32.97 16.18
N ARG A 299 0.89 32.04 15.52
CA ARG A 299 0.39 30.69 15.23
C ARG A 299 0.14 29.91 16.52
N CYS A 300 1.12 29.90 17.43
CA CYS A 300 1.02 29.21 18.71
C CYS A 300 -0.16 29.73 19.54
N LYS A 301 -0.37 31.05 19.58
CA LYS A 301 -1.55 31.66 20.24
C LYS A 301 -2.86 31.23 19.59
N GLY A 302 -2.92 31.11 18.27
CA GLY A 302 -4.09 30.61 17.55
C GLY A 302 -4.39 29.14 17.86
N ASP A 303 -3.37 28.29 17.79
CA ASP A 303 -3.48 26.86 18.09
C ASP A 303 -3.88 26.60 19.54
N SER A 304 -3.30 27.35 20.50
CA SER A 304 -3.65 27.26 21.92
C SER A 304 -5.13 27.60 22.18
N ARG A 305 -5.66 28.63 21.51
CA ARG A 305 -7.10 28.97 21.59
C ARG A 305 -7.96 27.87 21.00
N ARG A 306 -7.62 27.37 19.81
CA ARG A 306 -8.38 26.30 19.15
C ARG A 306 -8.47 25.06 20.04
N VAL A 307 -7.35 24.61 20.60
CA VAL A 307 -7.31 23.45 21.50
C VAL A 307 -8.16 23.69 22.75
N LYS A 308 -8.12 24.89 23.33
CA LYS A 308 -8.95 25.25 24.49
C LYS A 308 -10.44 25.16 24.15
N ASP A 309 -10.86 25.74 23.03
CA ASP A 309 -12.26 25.75 22.61
C ASP A 309 -12.78 24.33 22.30
N GLU A 310 -11.94 23.50 21.68
CA GLU A 310 -12.23 22.08 21.44
C GLU A 310 -12.38 21.30 22.75
N LEU A 311 -11.47 21.49 23.72
CA LEU A 311 -11.54 20.85 25.03
C LEU A 311 -12.82 21.25 25.78
N GLU A 312 -13.19 22.52 25.74
CA GLU A 312 -14.39 23.03 26.41
C GLU A 312 -15.67 22.45 25.79
N LYS A 313 -15.70 22.28 24.47
CA LYS A 313 -16.78 21.60 23.75
C LYS A 313 -16.89 20.11 24.14
N GLU A 314 -15.78 19.38 24.12
CA GLU A 314 -15.76 17.95 24.48
C GLU A 314 -16.16 17.74 25.95
N TYR A 315 -15.70 18.61 26.84
CA TYR A 315 -16.11 18.59 28.25
C TYR A 315 -17.62 18.81 28.43
N GLY A 316 -18.20 19.72 27.64
CA GLY A 316 -19.65 19.92 27.59
C GLY A 316 -20.41 18.68 27.11
N ALA A 317 -19.90 18.00 26.07
CA ALA A 317 -20.50 16.77 25.56
C ALA A 317 -20.44 15.62 26.57
N LEU A 318 -19.28 15.42 27.21
CA LEU A 318 -19.11 14.40 28.26
C LEU A 318 -20.06 14.63 29.44
N ARG A 319 -20.22 15.88 29.89
CA ARG A 319 -21.17 16.23 30.96
C ARG A 319 -22.62 15.92 30.56
N SER A 320 -22.96 16.02 29.28
CA SER A 320 -24.30 15.63 28.79
C SER A 320 -24.49 14.11 28.82
N ILE A 321 -23.48 13.36 28.37
CA ILE A 321 -23.49 11.89 28.37
C ILE A 321 -23.57 11.36 29.81
N GLU A 322 -22.82 11.96 30.74
CA GLU A 322 -22.86 11.62 32.17
C GLU A 322 -24.29 11.75 32.74
N LYS A 323 -24.99 12.84 32.43
CA LYS A 323 -26.39 13.03 32.83
C LYS A 323 -27.33 11.99 32.22
N GLU A 324 -27.16 11.68 30.94
CA GLU A 324 -27.96 10.65 30.27
C GLU A 324 -27.74 9.27 30.90
N ALA A 325 -26.48 8.92 31.20
CA ALA A 325 -26.14 7.67 31.89
C ALA A 325 -26.77 7.59 33.28
N ASP A 326 -26.72 8.68 34.06
CA ASP A 326 -27.37 8.78 35.38
C ASP A 326 -28.89 8.58 35.29
N ASP A 327 -29.53 9.16 34.27
CA ASP A 327 -30.98 9.04 34.06
C ASP A 327 -31.36 7.61 33.62
N VAL A 328 -30.56 6.98 32.76
CA VAL A 328 -30.73 5.56 32.39
C VAL A 328 -30.58 4.67 33.61
N LEU A 329 -29.58 4.91 34.46
CA LEU A 329 -29.35 4.13 35.67
C LEU A 329 -30.55 4.23 36.61
N LYS A 330 -31.01 5.44 36.93
CA LYS A 330 -32.20 5.66 37.77
C LYS A 330 -33.45 4.99 37.20
N ASN A 331 -33.67 5.08 35.89
CA ASN A 331 -34.81 4.45 35.23
C ASN A 331 -34.72 2.92 35.30
N SER A 332 -33.54 2.35 35.10
CA SER A 332 -33.31 0.90 35.17
C SER A 332 -33.49 0.36 36.59
N GLU A 333 -32.99 1.08 37.60
CA GLU A 333 -33.15 0.74 39.01
C GLU A 333 -34.62 0.74 39.42
N LYS A 334 -35.38 1.77 39.03
CA LYS A 334 -36.82 1.83 39.29
C LYS A 334 -37.56 0.65 38.66
N ARG A 335 -37.28 0.33 37.39
CA ARG A 335 -37.89 -0.81 36.69
C ARG A 335 -37.59 -2.14 37.38
N LEU A 336 -36.38 -2.29 37.91
CA LEU A 336 -35.98 -3.48 38.66
C LEU A 336 -36.76 -3.58 39.98
N GLN A 337 -36.88 -2.47 40.73
CA GLN A 337 -37.69 -2.43 41.96
C GLN A 337 -39.16 -2.75 41.70
N ASP A 338 -39.75 -2.21 40.63
CA ASP A 338 -41.13 -2.50 40.24
C ASP A 338 -41.33 -3.98 39.86
N ALA A 339 -40.36 -4.57 39.14
CA ALA A 339 -40.40 -5.98 38.77
C ALA A 339 -40.27 -6.91 39.99
N LEU A 340 -39.36 -6.59 40.92
CA LEU A 340 -39.20 -7.34 42.17
C LEU A 340 -40.48 -7.30 43.01
N ARG A 341 -41.10 -6.12 43.14
CA ARG A 341 -42.37 -5.99 43.87
C ARG A 341 -43.49 -6.82 43.24
N LYS A 342 -43.59 -6.82 41.91
CA LYS A 342 -44.60 -7.62 41.19
C LYS A 342 -44.39 -9.12 41.42
N GLU A 343 -43.15 -9.57 41.38
CA GLU A 343 -42.81 -10.98 41.61
C GLU A 343 -43.14 -11.40 43.05
N GLU A 344 -42.82 -10.56 44.04
CA GLU A 344 -43.22 -10.78 45.44
C GLU A 344 -44.75 -10.87 45.60
N GLU A 345 -45.49 -9.97 44.95
CA GLU A 345 -46.97 -10.00 44.95
C GLU A 345 -47.51 -11.30 44.31
N GLU A 346 -46.95 -11.74 43.18
CA GLU A 346 -47.31 -13.00 42.51
C GLU A 346 -46.99 -14.23 43.38
N THR A 347 -45.81 -14.24 44.01
CA THR A 347 -45.36 -15.31 44.91
C THR A 347 -46.24 -15.39 46.16
N GLN A 348 -46.63 -14.26 46.74
CA GLN A 348 -47.56 -14.22 47.87
C GLN A 348 -48.95 -14.74 47.47
N VAL A 349 -49.46 -14.38 46.29
CA VAL A 349 -50.75 -14.90 45.78
C VAL A 349 -50.68 -16.41 45.59
N ALA A 350 -49.61 -16.93 44.98
CA ALA A 350 -49.41 -18.36 44.79
C ALA A 350 -49.34 -19.13 46.12
N ALA A 351 -48.61 -18.59 47.11
CA ALA A 351 -48.55 -19.15 48.46
C ALA A 351 -49.95 -19.20 49.13
N ASN A 352 -50.74 -18.13 49.01
CA ASN A 352 -52.09 -18.07 49.56
C ASN A 352 -53.03 -19.10 48.91
N VAL A 353 -52.95 -19.30 47.59
CA VAL A 353 -53.72 -20.32 46.87
C VAL A 353 -53.35 -21.72 47.35
N LEU A 354 -52.05 -22.00 47.54
CA LEU A 354 -51.59 -23.28 48.09
C LEU A 354 -52.11 -23.52 49.51
N LEU A 355 -52.12 -22.49 50.36
CA LEU A 355 -52.70 -22.59 51.71
C LEU A 355 -54.19 -22.93 51.66
N GLN A 356 -54.98 -22.24 50.83
CA GLN A 356 -56.41 -22.55 50.66
C GLN A 356 -56.66 -23.98 50.16
N LEU A 357 -55.82 -24.49 49.26
CA LEU A 357 -55.91 -25.87 48.80
C LEU A 357 -55.58 -26.87 49.93
N LEU A 358 -54.57 -26.58 50.75
CA LEU A 358 -54.23 -27.41 51.91
C LEU A 358 -55.38 -27.45 52.92
N ASP A 359 -56.02 -26.31 53.19
CA ASP A 359 -57.19 -26.23 54.08
C ASP A 359 -58.35 -27.07 53.53
N SER A 360 -58.66 -26.97 52.23
CA SER A 360 -59.71 -27.77 51.60
C SER A 360 -59.41 -29.29 51.61
N ILE A 361 -58.14 -29.68 51.40
CA ILE A 361 -57.72 -31.08 51.50
C ILE A 361 -57.87 -31.58 52.95
N ALA A 362 -57.53 -30.76 53.95
CA ALA A 362 -57.69 -31.09 55.35
C ALA A 362 -59.17 -31.29 55.71
N GLU A 363 -60.05 -30.39 55.28
CA GLU A 363 -61.51 -30.52 55.45
C GLU A 363 -62.05 -31.79 54.80
N HIS A 364 -61.64 -32.10 53.56
CA HIS A 364 -62.06 -33.33 52.89
C HIS A 364 -61.57 -34.58 53.63
N LYS A 365 -60.33 -34.55 54.13
CA LYS A 365 -59.77 -35.64 54.94
C LYS A 365 -60.61 -35.85 56.22
N GLU A 366 -60.94 -34.79 56.94
CA GLU A 366 -61.80 -34.88 58.14
C GLU A 366 -63.19 -35.45 57.84
N LEU A 367 -63.83 -35.00 56.75
CA LEU A 367 -65.12 -35.54 56.29
C LEU A 367 -65.04 -37.03 55.96
N MET A 368 -63.97 -37.45 55.28
CA MET A 368 -63.74 -38.85 54.94
C MET A 368 -63.48 -39.70 56.18
N GLU A 369 -62.67 -39.22 57.13
CA GLU A 369 -62.42 -39.88 58.40
C GLU A 369 -63.73 -40.04 59.21
N ALA A 370 -64.55 -38.99 59.28
CA ALA A 370 -65.87 -39.04 59.92
C ALA A 370 -66.82 -40.04 59.24
N THR A 371 -66.86 -40.05 57.89
CA THR A 371 -67.67 -41.00 57.12
C THR A 371 -67.22 -42.44 57.35
N ILE A 372 -65.91 -42.70 57.37
CA ILE A 372 -65.35 -44.02 57.67
C ILE A 372 -65.72 -44.43 59.10
N ALA A 373 -65.59 -43.55 60.08
CA ALA A 373 -65.97 -43.81 61.47
C ALA A 373 -67.47 -44.14 61.59
N GLN A 374 -68.33 -43.38 60.91
CA GLN A 374 -69.77 -43.66 60.86
C GLN A 374 -70.08 -45.02 60.24
N ARG A 375 -69.50 -45.33 59.08
CA ARG A 375 -69.66 -46.64 58.42
C ARG A 375 -69.17 -47.80 59.30
N ARG A 376 -68.07 -47.61 60.04
CA ARG A 376 -67.60 -48.59 61.03
C ARG A 376 -68.63 -48.81 62.14
N ASN A 377 -69.20 -47.73 62.68
CA ASN A 377 -70.25 -47.83 63.70
C ASN A 377 -71.50 -48.55 63.16
N ASP A 378 -71.94 -48.24 61.94
CA ASP A 378 -73.07 -48.91 61.28
C ASP A 378 -72.80 -50.42 61.11
N LEU A 379 -71.57 -50.80 60.73
CA LEU A 379 -71.16 -52.21 60.61
C LEU A 379 -71.16 -52.93 61.96
N TYR A 380 -70.66 -52.29 63.02
CA TYR A 380 -70.72 -52.86 64.37
C TYR A 380 -72.17 -53.02 64.85
N ALA A 381 -73.03 -52.03 64.63
CA ALA A 381 -74.45 -52.10 64.97
C ALA A 381 -75.19 -53.21 64.19
N ALA A 382 -74.90 -53.39 62.90
CA ALA A 382 -75.48 -54.48 62.11
C ALA A 382 -75.03 -55.87 62.58
N ALA A 383 -73.81 -55.99 63.12
CA ALA A 383 -73.31 -57.23 63.70
C ALA A 383 -74.02 -57.59 65.02
N ASP A 384 -74.51 -56.60 65.79
CA ASP A 384 -75.27 -56.83 67.03
C ASP A 384 -76.73 -57.30 66.79
N PHE A 385 -77.25 -57.22 65.55
CA PHE A 385 -78.61 -57.65 65.19
C PHE A 385 -78.70 -59.02 64.48
N GLY A 386 -77.68 -59.88 64.54
CA GLY A 386 -77.79 -61.29 64.13
C GLY A 386 -76.97 -62.22 65.02
N PRO A 387 -77.55 -63.28 65.64
CA PRO A 387 -78.65 -64.10 65.12
C PRO A 387 -79.84 -64.27 66.08
N VAL A 388 -81.07 -64.11 65.58
CA VAL A 388 -82.26 -64.76 66.16
C VAL A 388 -82.93 -65.62 65.09
N CYS A 389 -82.63 -66.92 65.19
CA CYS A 389 -83.43 -68.08 64.83
C CYS A 389 -84.22 -68.08 63.51
N ILE A 390 -83.62 -68.68 62.48
CA ILE A 390 -84.35 -69.59 61.60
C ILE A 390 -84.74 -70.81 62.44
N ARG A 391 -86.04 -71.04 62.66
CA ARG A 391 -86.59 -72.32 63.11
C ARG A 391 -87.54 -72.83 62.03
N LEU A 392 -87.37 -74.12 61.72
CA LEU A 392 -88.25 -74.98 60.93
C LEU A 392 -89.73 -74.80 61.27
#